data_AF-A0A969GEC7-F1
#
_entry.id   AF-A0A969GEC7-F1
#
_cell.length_a   1.000
_cell.length_b   1.000
_cell.length_c   1.000
_cell.angle_alpha   90.00
_cell.angle_beta   90.00
_cell.angle_gamma   90.00
#
_symmetry.space_group_name_H-M   'P 1'
#
loop_
_entity.id
_entity.type
_entity.pdbx_description
1 polymer ?
#
loop_
_entity_poly.entity_id
_entity_poly.type
_entity_poly.pdbx_seq_one_letter_code
_entity_poly.pdbx_strand_id
1 'polypeptide(L)'
;MIFDYLDIDANDEKHYTNFLTMPVPKLKNAWKSFLFASQSELPLVISDQSVFGSCKEGYAITNKGIYWKAIFNSSTRFYFEELYDIRKQQDWISINGQYFHINQQMNYKLLRLFKKLRSIYGKHSLN
;
A
#
# COMPACT_ATOMS: atom_id res chain seq x y z
N MET A 1 12.06 -3.09 -8.63
CA MET A 1 11.29 -1.83 -8.71
C MET A 1 10.58 -1.49 -7.41
N ILE A 2 9.49 -2.16 -7.01
CA ILE A 2 8.71 -1.75 -5.81
C ILE A 2 9.62 -1.68 -4.57
N PHE A 3 10.39 -2.73 -4.30
CA PHE A 3 11.30 -2.80 -3.16
C PHE A 3 12.38 -1.70 -3.20
N ASP A 4 12.90 -1.35 -4.38
CA ASP A 4 13.92 -0.30 -4.54
C ASP A 4 13.42 1.09 -4.12
N TYR A 5 12.13 1.38 -4.33
CA TYR A 5 11.55 2.65 -3.88
C TYR A 5 11.26 2.67 -2.40
N LEU A 6 10.78 1.54 -1.86
CA LEU A 6 10.41 1.45 -0.44
C LEU A 6 11.63 1.35 0.46
N ASP A 7 12.71 0.73 -0.02
CA ASP A 7 13.98 0.61 0.69
C ASP A 7 13.70 0.20 2.15
N ILE A 8 12.97 -0.92 2.26
CA ILE A 8 12.55 -1.52 3.53
C ILE A 8 13.74 -2.32 4.04
N ASP A 9 14.26 -1.92 5.19
CA ASP A 9 15.35 -2.61 5.85
C ASP A 9 14.83 -3.73 6.78
N ALA A 10 15.76 -4.53 7.31
CA ALA A 10 15.42 -5.62 8.23
C ALA A 10 14.91 -5.14 9.61
N ASN A 11 15.12 -3.85 9.95
CA ASN A 11 14.70 -3.25 11.22
C ASN A 11 13.31 -2.61 11.12
N ASP A 12 12.73 -2.53 9.93
CA ASP A 12 11.39 -2.00 9.70
C ASP A 12 10.33 -3.05 10.06
N GLU A 13 10.17 -3.27 11.37
CA GLU A 13 9.31 -4.30 11.99
C GLU A 13 7.84 -4.25 11.54
N LYS A 14 7.43 -3.15 10.91
CA LYS A 14 6.07 -2.94 10.42
C LYS A 14 5.87 -3.46 9.00
N HIS A 15 6.92 -3.72 8.23
CA HIS A 15 6.80 -4.14 6.84
C HIS A 15 7.16 -5.61 6.64
N TYR A 16 6.20 -6.37 6.11
CA TYR A 16 6.32 -7.77 5.77
C TYR A 16 6.48 -7.93 4.26
N THR A 17 7.62 -8.49 3.86
CA THR A 17 7.94 -8.85 2.46
C THR A 17 8.17 -10.36 2.30
N ASN A 18 8.48 -11.06 3.39
CA ASN A 18 8.52 -12.53 3.45
C ASN A 18 7.29 -13.07 4.17
N PHE A 19 6.30 -13.54 3.40
CA PHE A 19 5.04 -14.05 3.94
C PHE A 19 5.14 -15.47 4.53
N LEU A 20 6.24 -16.19 4.29
CA LEU A 20 6.49 -17.49 4.92
C LEU A 20 6.79 -17.33 6.42
N THR A 21 7.36 -16.19 6.80
CA THR A 21 7.74 -15.88 8.18
C THR A 21 6.77 -14.91 8.86
N MET A 22 5.81 -14.35 8.11
CA MET A 22 4.82 -13.42 8.67
C MET A 22 3.88 -14.17 9.64
N PRO A 23 3.60 -13.62 10.84
CA PRO A 23 2.67 -14.25 11.77
C PRO A 23 1.30 -14.47 11.14
N VAL A 24 0.83 -15.72 11.16
CA VAL A 24 -0.46 -16.13 10.55
C VAL A 24 -1.64 -15.25 11.01
N PRO A 25 -1.79 -14.87 12.29
CA PRO A 25 -2.87 -14.00 12.71
C PRO A 25 -2.85 -12.62 12.05
N LYS A 26 -1.65 -12.02 11.88
CA LYS A 26 -1.49 -10.72 11.20
C LYS A 26 -1.85 -10.83 9.72
N LEU A 27 -1.37 -11.88 9.04
CA LEU A 27 -1.68 -12.11 7.64
C LEU A 27 -3.20 -12.25 7.44
N LYS A 28 -3.86 -13.07 8.27
CA LYS A 28 -5.32 -13.25 8.25
C LYS A 28 -6.07 -11.94 8.51
N ASN A 29 -5.58 -11.10 9.43
CA ASN A 29 -6.16 -9.79 9.71
C ASN A 29 -6.03 -8.83 8.52
N ALA A 30 -4.86 -8.77 7.88
CA ALA A 30 -4.66 -7.93 6.70
C ALA A 30 -5.63 -8.32 5.57
N TRP A 31 -5.70 -9.61 5.24
CA TRP A 31 -6.61 -10.14 4.22
C TRP A 31 -8.09 -9.80 4.49
N LYS A 32 -8.53 -9.97 5.73
CA LYS A 32 -9.92 -9.67 6.13
C LYS A 32 -10.23 -8.17 6.21
N SER A 33 -9.24 -7.34 6.52
CA SER A 33 -9.50 -5.95 6.91
C SER A 33 -9.29 -4.95 5.78
N PHE A 34 -8.28 -5.14 4.94
CA PHE A 34 -7.96 -4.15 3.91
C PHE A 34 -7.33 -4.70 2.64
N LEU A 35 -6.73 -5.90 2.64
CA LEU A 35 -6.09 -6.44 1.44
C LEU A 35 -7.08 -7.09 0.47
N PHE A 36 -8.07 -7.89 0.92
CA PHE A 36 -9.16 -8.49 0.10
C PHE A 36 -8.86 -8.78 -1.39
N ALA A 37 -7.64 -9.22 -1.72
CA ALA A 37 -7.20 -9.40 -3.10
C ALA A 37 -7.77 -10.71 -3.68
N SER A 38 -7.76 -10.84 -5.00
CA SER A 38 -8.12 -12.13 -5.61
C SER A 38 -7.03 -13.18 -5.39
N GLN A 39 -7.34 -14.47 -5.52
CA GLN A 39 -6.33 -15.54 -5.42
C GLN A 39 -5.22 -15.43 -6.48
N SER A 40 -5.50 -14.78 -7.63
CA SER A 40 -4.52 -14.54 -8.70
C SER A 40 -3.64 -13.31 -8.46
N GLU A 41 -3.87 -12.59 -7.37
CA GLU A 41 -3.20 -11.35 -7.03
C GLU A 41 -2.27 -11.58 -5.84
N LEU A 42 -0.97 -11.45 -6.10
CA LEU A 42 0.07 -11.83 -5.16
C LEU A 42 0.46 -10.60 -4.33
N PRO A 43 0.34 -10.65 -2.99
CA PRO A 43 0.89 -9.62 -2.13
C PRO A 43 2.41 -9.62 -2.23
N LEU A 44 3.00 -8.41 -2.28
CA LEU A 44 4.44 -8.18 -2.32
C LEU A 44 4.92 -7.49 -1.04
N VAL A 45 4.08 -6.62 -0.47
CA VAL A 45 4.34 -5.89 0.77
C VAL A 45 3.06 -5.81 1.57
N ILE A 46 3.14 -6.05 2.88
CA ILE A 46 2.11 -5.68 3.85
C ILE A 46 2.77 -4.83 4.93
N SER A 47 2.21 -3.65 5.23
CA SER A 47 2.67 -2.78 6.30
C SER A 47 1.61 -2.68 7.38
N ASP A 48 1.98 -2.89 8.64
CA ASP A 48 1.10 -2.81 9.81
C ASP A 48 1.16 -1.40 10.42
N GLN A 49 0.04 -0.68 10.36
CA GLN A 49 -0.12 0.64 10.99
C GLN A 49 -1.13 0.63 12.15
N SER A 50 -1.48 -0.55 12.63
CA SER A 50 -2.39 -0.67 13.78
C SER A 50 -1.67 -0.30 15.08
N VAL A 51 -2.37 0.38 15.98
CA VAL A 51 -1.80 0.87 17.26
C VAL A 51 -1.24 -0.27 18.11
N PHE A 52 -1.89 -1.43 18.09
CA PHE A 52 -1.51 -2.61 18.86
C PHE A 52 -0.84 -3.71 18.02
N GLY A 53 -0.40 -3.40 16.80
CA GLY A 53 0.28 -4.37 15.93
C GLY A 53 -0.58 -5.57 15.50
N SER A 54 -1.90 -5.41 15.42
CA SER A 54 -2.84 -6.42 14.95
C SER A 54 -2.85 -6.62 13.43
N CYS A 55 -2.28 -5.69 12.66
CA CYS A 55 -2.30 -5.66 11.19
C CYS A 55 -3.71 -5.57 10.58
N LYS A 56 -4.64 -4.91 11.27
CA LYS A 56 -5.99 -4.59 10.74
C LYS A 56 -6.06 -3.25 10.01
N GLU A 57 -5.03 -2.43 10.16
CA GLU A 57 -4.83 -1.13 9.53
C GLU A 57 -3.43 -1.10 8.92
N GLY A 58 -3.26 -0.29 7.89
CA GLY A 58 -2.03 -0.21 7.12
C GLY A 58 -2.26 -0.33 5.63
N TYR A 59 -1.19 -0.59 4.90
CA TYR A 59 -1.23 -0.73 3.45
C TYR A 59 -0.67 -2.06 2.98
N ALA A 60 -1.10 -2.49 1.80
CA ALA A 60 -0.47 -3.59 1.08
C ALA A 60 -0.26 -3.20 -0.36
N ILE A 61 0.79 -3.73 -0.97
CA ILE A 61 1.06 -3.61 -2.39
C ILE A 61 1.13 -5.02 -2.95
N THR A 62 0.37 -5.26 -4.00
CA THR A 62 0.34 -6.52 -4.74
C THR A 62 1.03 -6.35 -6.09
N ASN A 63 1.00 -7.39 -6.92
CA ASN A 63 1.38 -7.28 -8.33
C ASN A 63 0.36 -6.51 -9.20
N LYS A 64 -0.81 -6.10 -8.66
CA LYS A 64 -1.85 -5.39 -9.43
C LYS A 64 -2.30 -4.06 -8.82
N GLY A 65 -2.14 -3.86 -7.51
CA GLY A 65 -2.75 -2.72 -6.84
C GLY A 65 -2.18 -2.38 -5.47
N ILE A 66 -2.70 -1.28 -4.94
CA ILE A 66 -2.43 -0.74 -3.62
C ILE A 66 -3.71 -0.88 -2.80
N TYR A 67 -3.58 -1.39 -1.59
CA TYR A 67 -4.65 -1.55 -0.63
C TYR A 67 -4.31 -0.74 0.61
N TRP A 68 -5.30 -0.08 1.19
CA TRP A 68 -5.08 0.86 2.28
C TRP A 68 -6.25 0.87 3.24
N LYS A 69 -5.95 0.98 4.53
CA LYS A 69 -6.95 1.30 5.55
C LYS A 69 -6.32 2.11 6.68
N ALA A 70 -6.86 3.30 6.89
CA ALA A 70 -6.57 4.10 8.07
C ALA A 70 -7.38 3.62 9.28
N ILE A 71 -6.93 3.99 10.48
CA ILE A 71 -7.67 3.75 11.72
C ILE A 71 -9.05 4.41 11.63
N PHE A 72 -10.10 3.68 12.02
CA PHE A 72 -11.51 4.09 11.96
C PHE A 72 -12.10 4.39 10.58
N ASN A 73 -11.36 4.12 9.49
CA ASN A 73 -11.85 4.33 8.14
C ASN A 73 -12.16 3.00 7.44
N SER A 74 -13.00 3.07 6.41
CA SER A 74 -13.18 1.98 5.47
C SER A 74 -11.91 1.74 4.66
N SER A 75 -11.68 0.49 4.28
CA SER A 75 -10.57 0.14 3.39
C SER A 75 -10.79 0.66 1.98
N THR A 76 -9.70 0.97 1.29
CA THR A 76 -9.66 1.46 -0.08
C THR A 76 -8.69 0.62 -0.91
N ARG A 77 -8.95 0.51 -2.22
CA ARG A 77 -8.09 -0.16 -3.20
C ARG A 77 -7.88 0.75 -4.41
N PHE A 78 -6.66 0.74 -4.93
CA PHE A 78 -6.28 1.38 -6.18
C PHE A 78 -5.56 0.37 -7.07
N TYR A 79 -6.17 -0.07 -8.16
CA TYR A 79 -5.41 -0.84 -9.15
C TYR A 79 -4.41 0.07 -9.87
N PHE A 80 -3.25 -0.48 -10.27
CA PHE A 80 -2.22 0.32 -10.94
C PHE A 80 -2.73 0.96 -12.24
N GLU A 81 -3.61 0.27 -12.96
CA GLU A 81 -4.27 0.77 -14.17
C GLU A 81 -5.23 1.94 -13.91
N GLU A 82 -5.73 2.05 -12.68
CA GLU A 82 -6.67 3.08 -12.25
C GLU A 82 -5.97 4.27 -11.58
N LEU A 83 -4.63 4.28 -11.51
CA LEU A 83 -3.88 5.41 -10.95
C LEU A 83 -3.83 6.57 -11.95
N TYR A 84 -4.73 7.56 -11.82
CA TYR A 84 -4.78 8.72 -12.71
C TYR A 84 -4.40 10.05 -12.05
N ASP A 85 -4.60 10.21 -10.74
CA ASP A 85 -4.21 11.40 -9.99
C ASP A 85 -3.42 11.02 -8.74
N ILE A 86 -2.17 11.50 -8.63
CA ILE A 86 -1.29 11.26 -7.49
C ILE A 86 -0.65 12.58 -7.08
N ARG A 87 -1.14 13.16 -6.00
CA ARG A 87 -0.70 14.47 -5.49
C ARG A 87 -0.08 14.33 -4.11
N LYS A 88 1.07 14.98 -3.94
CA LYS A 88 1.61 15.27 -2.62
C LYS A 88 0.75 16.37 -2.00
N GLN A 89 0.28 16.13 -0.80
CA GLN A 89 -0.27 17.15 0.09
C GLN A 89 0.78 17.45 1.15
N GLN A 90 0.49 18.31 2.13
CA GLN A 90 1.50 18.72 3.14
C GLN A 90 2.22 17.49 3.74
N ASP A 91 1.45 16.59 4.33
CA ASP A 91 1.91 15.42 5.07
C ASP A 91 1.34 14.09 4.57
N TRP A 92 0.40 14.10 3.62
CA TRP A 92 -0.25 12.89 3.07
C TRP A 92 -0.21 12.83 1.52
N ILE A 93 -0.70 11.73 0.96
CA ILE A 93 -0.80 11.49 -0.48
C ILE A 93 -2.27 11.39 -0.87
N SER A 94 -2.69 12.21 -1.83
CA SER A 94 -3.97 12.03 -2.50
C SER A 94 -3.81 11.10 -3.69
N ILE A 95 -4.55 9.99 -3.72
CA ILE A 95 -4.62 9.06 -4.84
C ILE A 95 -6.05 9.08 -5.35
N ASN A 96 -6.28 9.56 -6.57
CA ASN A 96 -7.62 9.67 -7.17
C ASN A 96 -8.62 10.43 -6.27
N GLY A 97 -8.14 11.46 -5.57
CA GLY A 97 -8.93 12.23 -4.59
C GLY A 97 -9.12 11.56 -3.22
N GLN A 98 -8.65 10.31 -3.04
CA GLN A 98 -8.74 9.58 -1.77
C GLN A 98 -7.48 9.74 -0.92
N TYR A 99 -7.66 9.71 0.39
CA TYR A 99 -6.61 9.90 1.39
C TYR A 99 -5.73 8.67 1.58
N PHE A 100 -4.41 8.87 1.61
CA PHE A 100 -3.42 7.87 1.95
C PHE A 100 -2.29 8.49 2.81
N HIS A 101 -1.97 7.88 3.95
CA HIS A 101 -0.94 8.40 4.86
C HIS A 101 -0.35 7.33 5.77
N ILE A 102 0.98 7.26 5.85
CA ILE A 102 1.73 6.39 6.76
C ILE A 102 2.53 7.22 7.77
N ASN A 103 3.55 7.91 7.28
CA ASN A 103 4.36 8.90 7.98
C ASN A 103 5.12 9.71 6.91
N GLN A 104 5.75 10.82 7.28
CA GLN A 104 6.38 11.72 6.31
C GLN A 104 7.44 11.04 5.44
N GLN A 105 8.34 10.25 6.04
CA GLN A 105 9.42 9.57 5.32
C GLN A 105 8.89 8.54 4.33
N MET A 106 7.99 7.67 4.80
CA MET A 106 7.40 6.62 3.99
C MET A 106 6.48 7.18 2.91
N ASN A 107 5.73 8.26 3.20
CA ASN A 107 4.90 8.93 2.20
C ASN A 107 5.75 9.51 1.06
N TYR A 108 6.97 10.00 1.32
CA TYR A 108 7.86 10.43 0.25
C TYR A 108 8.27 9.27 -0.67
N LYS A 109 8.66 8.12 -0.08
CA LYS A 109 9.01 6.90 -0.81
C LYS A 109 7.82 6.37 -1.64
N LEU A 110 6.66 6.27 -1.01
CA LEU A 110 5.41 5.81 -1.63
C LEU A 110 4.92 6.76 -2.73
N LEU A 111 5.02 8.07 -2.55
CA LEU A 111 4.65 9.04 -3.59
C LEU A 111 5.47 8.81 -4.87
N ARG A 112 6.79 8.61 -4.72
CA ARG A 112 7.68 8.35 -5.87
C ARG A 112 7.33 7.00 -6.52
N LEU A 113 7.08 5.96 -5.72
CA LEU A 113 6.66 4.66 -6.21
C LEU A 113 5.34 4.74 -6.97
N PHE A 114 4.31 5.36 -6.40
CA PHE A 114 2.98 5.44 -7.00
C PHE A 114 3.03 6.23 -8.31
N LYS A 115 3.80 7.33 -8.38
CA LYS A 115 4.03 8.05 -9.64
C LYS A 115 4.70 7.18 -10.69
N LYS A 116 5.66 6.33 -10.30
CA LYS A 116 6.31 5.39 -11.21
C LYS A 116 5.34 4.30 -11.68
N LEU A 117 4.54 3.73 -10.79
CA LEU A 117 3.51 2.75 -11.12
C LEU A 117 2.49 3.33 -12.09
N ARG A 118 1.99 4.54 -11.83
CA ARG A 118 1.13 5.29 -12.77
C ARG A 118 1.78 5.46 -14.14
N SER A 119 3.07 5.82 -14.20
CA SER A 119 3.77 5.99 -15.48
C SER A 119 3.92 4.68 -16.27
N ILE A 120 3.84 3.51 -15.64
CA ILE A 120 3.99 2.21 -16.31
C ILE A 120 2.62 1.64 -16.70
N TYR A 121 1.65 1.73 -15.78
CA TYR A 121 0.37 1.02 -15.89
C TYR A 121 -0.83 1.93 -16.08
N GLY A 122 -0.73 3.21 -15.69
CA GLY A 122 -1.84 4.14 -15.75
C GLY A 122 -2.31 4.28 -17.19
N LYS A 123 -3.60 4.01 -17.42
CA LYS A 123 -4.19 4.26 -18.73
C LYS A 123 -4.12 5.77 -18.97
N HIS A 124 -3.32 6.20 -19.94
CA HIS A 124 -3.46 7.54 -20.46
C HIS A 124 -4.88 7.65 -20.99
N SER A 125 -5.70 8.50 -20.38
CA SER A 125 -6.94 8.95 -21.01
C SER A 125 -6.54 9.52 -22.36
N LEU A 126 -6.71 8.71 -23.41
CA LEU A 126 -6.79 9.20 -24.77
C LEU A 126 -8.08 10.03 -24.80
N ASN A 127 -7.92 11.32 -24.54
CA ASN A 127 -8.91 12.31 -24.92
C ASN A 127 -8.71 12.62 -26.41
#